data_AF-A0A2C9K4J8-F1
#
_entry.id   AF-A0A2C9K4J8-F1
#
_cell.length_a   1.000
_cell.length_b   1.000
_cell.length_c   1.000
_cell.angle_alpha   90.00
_cell.angle_beta   90.00
_cell.angle_gamma   90.00
#
_symmetry.space_group_name_H-M   'P 1'
#
loop_
_entity.id
_entity.type
_entity.pdbx_description
1 polymer ?
#
loop_
_entity_poly.entity_id
_entity_poly.type
_entity_poly.pdbx_seq_one_letter_code
_entity_poly.pdbx_strand_id
1 'polypeptide(L)'
;MEGTTSDAENPSTGIGAFKFMLEANRGRSMLEFQELMTVFQLLHWNGSLKAMRERNCSRQEVLAHYSHRALDDDMRSQMALDWIAREQESPDIIANELEVAEKDLEGARLAGRELRFYKEKRDILVLALSQISPNGETIA
;
A
#
# COMPACT_ATOMS: atom_id res chain seq x y z
N MET A 1 -21.73 -17.22 -15.96
CA MET A 1 -21.62 -15.75 -15.90
C MET A 1 -20.48 -15.38 -16.85
N GLU A 2 -20.81 -15.07 -18.10
CA GLU A 2 -19.82 -14.60 -19.07
C GLU A 2 -19.42 -13.17 -18.70
N GLY A 3 -18.17 -12.96 -18.30
CA GLY A 3 -17.60 -11.63 -18.19
C GLY A 3 -17.56 -11.03 -19.60
N THR A 4 -18.35 -9.98 -19.83
CA THR A 4 -18.41 -9.33 -21.14
C THR A 4 -17.06 -8.68 -21.42
N THR A 5 -16.55 -8.85 -22.64
CA THR A 5 -15.30 -8.24 -23.13
C THR A 5 -15.24 -6.72 -22.90
N SER A 6 -16.40 -6.08 -22.79
CA SER A 6 -16.57 -4.66 -22.46
C SER A 6 -16.00 -4.25 -21.09
N ASP A 7 -16.02 -5.13 -20.08
CA ASP A 7 -15.48 -4.82 -18.75
C ASP A 7 -13.95 -4.78 -18.75
N ALA A 8 -13.30 -5.55 -19.63
CA ALA A 8 -11.84 -5.56 -19.76
C ALA A 8 -11.31 -4.37 -20.58
N GLU A 9 -12.15 -3.73 -21.39
CA GLU A 9 -11.80 -2.53 -22.17
C GLU A 9 -12.05 -1.24 -21.41
N ASN A 10 -12.96 -1.24 -20.45
CA ASN A 10 -13.21 -0.08 -19.60
C ASN A 10 -12.15 0.00 -18.49
N PRO A 11 -11.21 0.98 -18.54
CA PRO A 11 -10.17 1.09 -17.54
C PRO A 11 -10.75 1.33 -16.16
N SER A 12 -11.97 1.87 -16.04
CA SER A 12 -12.58 2.22 -14.75
C SER A 12 -12.99 1.01 -13.90
N THR A 13 -13.14 -0.18 -14.50
CA THR A 13 -13.44 -1.43 -13.78
C THR A 13 -12.18 -2.01 -13.14
N GLY A 14 -12.35 -2.93 -12.17
CA GLY A 14 -11.22 -3.66 -11.58
C GLY A 14 -10.46 -4.53 -12.59
N ILE A 15 -11.18 -5.08 -13.58
CA ILE A 15 -10.63 -5.93 -14.63
C ILE A 15 -9.81 -5.10 -15.63
N GLY A 16 -10.33 -3.96 -16.07
CA GLY A 16 -9.60 -3.04 -16.96
C GLY A 16 -8.36 -2.44 -16.31
N ALA A 17 -8.42 -2.12 -15.01
CA ALA A 17 -7.25 -1.69 -14.24
C ALA A 17 -6.15 -2.76 -14.20
N PHE A 18 -6.54 -4.02 -13.95
CA PHE A 18 -5.61 -5.14 -13.90
C PHE A 18 -4.99 -5.44 -15.28
N LYS A 19 -5.80 -5.41 -16.35
CA LYS A 19 -5.30 -5.54 -17.73
C LYS A 19 -4.30 -4.45 -18.07
N PHE A 20 -4.64 -3.19 -17.77
CA PHE A 20 -3.73 -2.05 -17.98
C PHE A 20 -2.42 -2.22 -17.21
N MET A 21 -2.48 -2.67 -15.95
CA MET A 21 -1.30 -2.98 -15.15
C MET A 21 -0.40 -4.03 -15.81
N LEU A 22 -0.97 -5.11 -16.32
CA LEU A 22 -0.20 -6.15 -17.01
C LEU A 22 0.43 -5.65 -18.31
N GLU A 23 -0.30 -4.87 -19.10
CA GLU A 23 0.20 -4.31 -20.35
C GLU A 23 1.32 -3.29 -20.13
N ALA A 24 1.16 -2.40 -19.14
CA ALA A 24 2.15 -1.36 -18.80
C ALA A 24 3.46 -1.92 -18.23
N ASN A 25 3.45 -3.16 -17.72
CA ASN A 25 4.62 -3.83 -17.15
C ASN A 25 5.22 -4.91 -18.06
N ARG A 26 4.83 -4.96 -19.35
CA ARG A 26 5.47 -5.85 -20.32
C ARG A 26 6.97 -5.55 -20.40
N GLY A 27 7.79 -6.60 -20.34
CA GLY A 27 9.26 -6.50 -20.39
C GLY A 27 9.93 -6.34 -19.02
N ARG A 28 9.16 -6.19 -17.93
CA ARG A 28 9.68 -6.20 -16.57
C ARG A 28 9.75 -7.62 -16.02
N SER A 29 10.67 -7.84 -15.08
CA SER A 29 10.76 -9.08 -14.33
C SER A 29 9.56 -9.27 -13.40
N MET A 30 9.29 -10.51 -13.03
CA MET A 30 8.25 -10.83 -12.04
C MET A 30 8.50 -10.11 -10.71
N LEU A 31 9.76 -9.94 -10.30
CA LEU A 31 10.11 -9.28 -9.04
C LEU A 31 9.76 -7.79 -9.06
N GLU A 32 10.12 -7.08 -10.13
CA GLU A 32 9.77 -5.67 -10.33
C GLU A 32 8.24 -5.47 -10.38
N PHE A 33 7.53 -6.39 -11.03
CA PHE A 33 6.07 -6.34 -11.07
C PHE A 33 5.47 -6.54 -9.67
N GLN A 34 5.96 -7.54 -8.92
CA GLN A 34 5.51 -7.78 -7.54
C GLN A 34 5.80 -6.59 -6.61
N GLU A 35 6.95 -5.94 -6.78
CA GLU A 35 7.29 -4.74 -6.02
C GLU A 35 6.30 -3.61 -6.33
N LEU A 36 6.06 -3.31 -7.61
CA LEU A 36 5.06 -2.31 -8.01
C LEU A 36 3.67 -2.64 -7.44
N MET A 37 3.25 -3.90 -7.51
CA MET A 37 1.99 -4.34 -6.94
C MET A 37 1.92 -4.10 -5.42
N THR A 38 3.03 -4.35 -4.71
CA THR A 38 3.13 -4.09 -3.26
C THR A 38 2.96 -2.60 -2.96
N VAL A 39 3.60 -1.73 -3.74
CA VAL A 39 3.45 -0.27 -3.62
C VAL A 39 1.99 0.14 -3.79
N PHE A 40 1.30 -0.36 -4.83
CA PHE A 40 -0.11 -0.05 -5.04
C PHE A 40 -1.02 -0.56 -3.93
N GLN A 41 -0.74 -1.74 -3.39
CA GLN A 41 -1.48 -2.27 -2.24
C GLN A 41 -1.29 -1.40 -1.00
N LEU A 42 -0.07 -0.91 -0.75
CA LEU A 42 0.23 -0.01 0.37
C LEU A 42 -0.42 1.37 0.19
N LEU A 43 -0.35 1.96 -1.01
CA LEU A 43 -1.01 3.23 -1.33
C LEU A 43 -2.54 3.15 -1.24
N HIS A 44 -3.09 1.97 -1.55
CA HIS A 44 -4.52 1.71 -1.37
C HIS A 44 -4.86 1.62 0.12
N TRP A 45 -4.09 0.81 0.86
CA TRP A 45 -4.28 0.57 2.30
C TRP A 45 -4.18 1.86 3.12
N ASN A 46 -3.14 2.65 2.90
CA ASN A 46 -2.95 3.92 3.60
C ASN A 46 -3.84 5.05 3.03
N GLY A 47 -4.77 4.78 2.12
CA GLY A 47 -5.70 5.77 1.57
C GLY A 47 -5.10 6.81 0.61
N SER A 48 -3.80 6.79 0.32
CA SER A 48 -3.18 7.76 -0.61
C SER A 48 -3.78 7.67 -2.02
N LEU A 49 -4.14 6.48 -2.51
CA LEU A 49 -4.83 6.36 -3.81
C LEU A 49 -6.20 7.06 -3.82
N LYS A 50 -6.94 7.01 -2.70
CA LYS A 50 -8.22 7.71 -2.57
C LYS A 50 -7.99 9.23 -2.62
N ALA A 51 -6.99 9.74 -1.88
CA ALA A 51 -6.64 11.15 -1.88
C ALA A 51 -6.17 11.64 -3.27
N MET A 52 -5.38 10.85 -3.99
CA MET A 52 -4.96 11.15 -5.36
C MET A 52 -6.15 11.23 -6.31
N ARG A 53 -7.09 10.28 -6.19
CA ARG A 53 -8.33 10.30 -6.97
C ARG A 53 -9.15 11.56 -6.70
N GLU A 54 -9.26 11.99 -5.43
CA GLU A 54 -9.96 13.22 -5.04
C GLU A 54 -9.28 14.49 -5.55
N ARG A 55 -7.96 14.44 -5.80
CA ARG A 55 -7.18 15.51 -6.45
C ARG A 55 -7.18 15.43 -7.98
N ASN A 56 -8.04 14.58 -8.56
CA ASN A 56 -8.13 14.33 -10.01
C ASN A 56 -6.85 13.79 -10.66
N CYS A 57 -6.00 13.10 -9.91
CA CYS A 57 -4.89 12.35 -10.51
C CYS A 57 -5.44 11.18 -11.34
N SER A 58 -5.07 11.12 -12.61
CA SER A 58 -5.43 10.01 -13.48
C SER A 58 -4.65 8.74 -13.11
N ARG A 59 -5.19 7.57 -13.47
CA ARG A 59 -4.51 6.29 -13.25
C ARG A 59 -3.17 6.22 -13.97
N GLN A 60 -3.07 6.82 -15.15
CA GLN A 60 -1.83 6.86 -15.94
C GLN A 60 -0.75 7.69 -15.26
N GLU A 61 -1.10 8.85 -14.69
CA GLU A 61 -0.15 9.68 -13.95
C GLU A 61 0.37 8.97 -12.70
N VAL A 62 -0.55 8.36 -11.92
CA VAL A 62 -0.16 7.57 -10.74
C VAL A 62 0.77 6.42 -11.15
N LEU A 63 0.42 5.70 -12.22
CA LEU A 63 1.23 4.59 -12.72
C LEU A 63 2.59 5.03 -13.24
N ALA A 64 2.65 6.11 -14.01
CA ALA A 64 3.91 6.68 -14.47
C ALA A 64 4.80 7.08 -13.29
N HIS A 65 4.22 7.71 -12.25
CA HIS A 65 4.95 8.15 -11.08
C HIS A 65 5.57 7.00 -10.27
N TYR A 66 4.81 5.91 -10.04
CA TYR A 66 5.28 4.77 -9.25
C TYR A 66 5.98 3.69 -10.07
N SER A 67 5.89 3.73 -11.40
CA SER A 67 6.49 2.71 -12.27
C SER A 67 8.00 2.56 -12.08
N HIS A 68 8.72 3.60 -11.70
CA HIS A 68 10.19 3.52 -11.51
C HIS A 68 10.61 3.71 -10.06
N ARG A 69 9.65 3.84 -9.13
CA ARG A 69 9.96 4.01 -7.71
C ARG A 69 9.94 2.65 -7.03
N ALA A 70 11.08 2.28 -6.47
CA ALA A 70 11.20 1.13 -5.58
C ALA A 70 10.46 1.42 -4.27
N LEU A 71 10.14 0.37 -3.52
CA LEU A 71 9.73 0.50 -2.13
C LEU A 71 10.96 0.78 -1.26
N ASP A 72 11.41 2.03 -1.32
CA ASP A 72 12.58 2.55 -0.63
C ASP A 72 12.23 3.22 0.72
N ASP A 73 13.27 3.61 1.44
CA ASP A 73 13.14 4.19 2.78
C ASP A 73 12.43 5.55 2.76
N ASP A 74 12.58 6.32 1.68
CA ASP A 74 11.89 7.59 1.48
C ASP A 74 10.37 7.37 1.38
N MET A 75 9.95 6.38 0.60
CA MET A 75 8.53 6.07 0.46
C MET A 75 7.94 5.49 1.76
N ARG A 76 8.66 4.60 2.46
CA ARG A 76 8.24 4.12 3.79
C ARG A 76 8.10 5.28 4.78
N SER A 77 9.06 6.20 4.78
CA SER A 77 9.04 7.39 5.65
C SER A 77 7.86 8.30 5.33
N GLN A 78 7.57 8.53 4.05
CA GLN A 78 6.40 9.31 3.64
C GLN A 78 5.08 8.64 4.08
N MET A 79 4.96 7.32 3.93
CA MET A 79 3.78 6.58 4.39
C MET A 79 3.65 6.60 5.92
N ALA A 80 4.77 6.54 6.64
CA ALA A 80 4.78 6.69 8.10
C ALA A 80 4.28 8.08 8.51
N LEU A 81 4.73 9.16 7.87
CA LEU A 81 4.24 10.51 8.11
C LEU A 81 2.73 10.65 7.86
N ASP A 82 2.21 10.00 6.80
CA ASP A 82 0.76 9.98 6.52
C ASP A 82 -0.03 9.31 7.66
N TRP A 83 0.53 8.26 8.28
CA TRP A 83 -0.05 7.62 9.46
C TRP A 83 0.04 8.49 10.71
N ILE A 84 1.19 9.15 10.93
CA ILE A 84 1.37 10.07 12.06
C ILE A 84 0.37 11.23 11.99
N ALA A 85 0.11 11.77 10.80
CA ALA A 85 -0.91 12.79 10.62
C ALA A 85 -2.32 12.31 11.03
N ARG A 86 -2.65 11.04 10.78
CA ARG A 86 -3.93 10.45 11.20
C ARG A 86 -4.01 10.22 12.70
N GLU A 87 -2.91 9.82 13.33
CA GLU A 87 -2.82 9.64 14.78
C GLU A 87 -3.17 10.95 15.52
N GLN A 88 -2.79 12.11 14.95
CA GLN A 88 -3.16 13.42 15.51
C GLN A 88 -4.67 13.70 15.46
N GLU A 89 -5.38 13.15 14.48
CA GLU A 89 -6.84 13.30 14.33
C GLU A 89 -7.62 12.22 15.09
N SER A 90 -7.06 11.00 15.16
CA SER A 90 -7.65 9.82 15.78
C SER A 90 -6.59 9.10 16.61
N PRO A 91 -6.54 9.33 17.93
CA PRO A 91 -5.58 8.66 18.81
C PRO A 91 -5.69 7.14 18.74
N ASP A 92 -4.55 6.47 18.95
CA ASP A 92 -4.35 5.03 18.97
C ASP A 92 -4.60 4.32 17.61
N ILE A 93 -4.81 5.05 16.51
CA ILE A 93 -5.09 4.43 15.21
C ILE A 93 -3.91 3.61 14.70
N ILE A 94 -2.67 4.06 14.91
CA ILE A 94 -1.48 3.33 14.47
C ILE A 94 -1.30 2.05 15.30
N ALA A 95 -1.48 2.13 16.63
CA ALA A 95 -1.37 0.97 17.51
C ALA A 95 -2.41 -0.11 17.18
N ASN A 96 -3.66 0.32 16.97
CA ASN A 96 -4.75 -0.58 16.58
C ASN A 96 -4.49 -1.21 15.19
N GLU A 97 -4.05 -0.41 14.21
CA GLU A 97 -3.75 -0.91 12.87
C GLU A 97 -2.53 -1.84 12.87
N LEU A 98 -1.55 -1.62 13.74
CA LEU A 98 -0.40 -2.50 13.91
C LEU A 98 -0.82 -3.88 14.44
N GLU A 99 -1.70 -3.93 15.44
CA GLU A 99 -2.23 -5.21 15.95
C GLU A 99 -2.94 -6.00 14.84
N VAL A 100 -3.72 -5.31 13.99
CA VAL A 100 -4.36 -5.93 12.82
C VAL A 100 -3.31 -6.39 11.81
N ALA A 101 -2.29 -5.58 11.52
CA ALA A 101 -1.21 -5.93 10.58
C ALA A 101 -0.44 -7.19 11.03
N GLU A 102 -0.17 -7.33 12.32
CA GLU A 102 0.53 -8.48 12.88
C GLU A 102 -0.32 -9.76 12.81
N LYS A 103 -1.61 -9.67 13.14
CA LYS A 103 -2.55 -10.79 12.99
C LYS A 103 -2.67 -11.23 11.53
N ASP A 104 -2.78 -10.26 10.62
CA ASP A 104 -2.86 -10.52 9.18
C ASP A 104 -1.58 -11.17 8.63
N LEU A 105 -0.41 -10.69 9.09
CA LEU A 105 0.88 -11.25 8.74
C LEU A 105 1.00 -12.70 9.19
N GLU A 106 0.62 -13.01 10.43
CA GLU A 106 0.65 -14.37 10.95
C GLU A 106 -0.34 -15.27 10.20
N GLY A 107 -1.57 -14.79 9.96
CA GLY A 107 -2.55 -15.51 9.16
C GLY A 107 -2.05 -15.79 7.74
N ALA A 108 -1.38 -14.83 7.10
CA ALA A 108 -0.78 -15.02 5.79
C ALA A 108 0.38 -16.03 5.80
N ARG A 109 1.20 -16.01 6.86
CA ARG A 109 2.30 -16.95 7.06
C ARG A 109 1.79 -18.38 7.19
N LEU A 110 0.77 -18.61 8.03
CA LEU A 110 0.15 -19.93 8.22
C LEU A 110 -0.52 -20.45 6.95
N ALA A 111 -1.09 -19.57 6.14
CA ALA A 111 -1.72 -19.91 4.87
C ALA A 111 -0.74 -20.06 3.69
N GLY A 112 0.57 -19.85 3.90
CA GLY A 112 1.58 -19.91 2.83
C GLY A 112 1.40 -18.84 1.75
N ARG A 113 0.82 -17.68 2.10
CA ARG A 113 0.64 -16.55 1.19
C ARG A 113 1.93 -15.76 1.03
N GLU A 114 1.99 -14.96 -0.02
CA GLU A 114 3.02 -13.92 -0.20
C GLU A 114 3.00 -12.97 1.02
N LEU A 115 4.18 -12.66 1.58
CA LEU A 115 4.32 -11.95 2.86
C LEU A 115 4.82 -10.52 2.74
N ARG A 116 5.30 -10.08 1.57
CA ARG A 116 5.94 -8.78 1.38
C ARG A 116 5.01 -7.65 1.76
N PHE A 117 3.78 -7.64 1.25
CA PHE A 117 2.79 -6.62 1.62
C PHE A 117 2.56 -6.53 3.14
N TYR A 118 2.38 -7.68 3.81
CA TYR A 118 2.13 -7.72 5.25
C TYR A 118 3.33 -7.26 6.08
N LYS A 119 4.54 -7.62 5.66
CA LYS A 119 5.78 -7.15 6.31
C LYS A 119 5.96 -5.64 6.17
N GLU A 120 5.78 -5.12 4.96
CA GLU A 120 5.91 -3.68 4.69
C GLU A 120 4.86 -2.87 5.45
N LYS A 121 3.61 -3.35 5.51
CA LYS A 121 2.54 -2.75 6.31
C LYS A 121 2.97 -2.61 7.78
N ARG A 122 3.45 -3.70 8.39
CA ARG A 122 3.95 -3.71 9.76
C ARG A 122 5.14 -2.76 9.93
N ASP A 123 6.13 -2.82 9.05
CA ASP A 123 7.36 -2.05 9.18
C ASP A 123 7.11 -0.53 9.07
N ILE A 124 6.17 -0.11 8.21
CA ILE A 124 5.73 1.30 8.11
C ILE A 124 5.05 1.76 9.41
N LEU A 125 4.20 0.94 10.02
CA LEU A 125 3.51 1.29 11.27
C LEU A 125 4.49 1.34 12.46
N VAL A 126 5.42 0.39 12.54
CA VAL A 126 6.51 0.40 13.54
C VAL A 126 7.37 1.64 13.37
N LEU A 127 7.71 2.00 12.12
CA LEU A 127 8.44 3.24 11.83
C LEU A 127 7.65 4.47 12.31
N ALA A 128 6.35 4.55 12.02
CA ALA A 128 5.50 5.65 12.47
C ALA A 128 5.45 5.77 14.01
N LEU A 129 5.25 4.65 14.73
CA LEU A 129 5.26 4.63 16.20
C LEU A 129 6.60 5.10 16.76
N SER A 130 7.72 4.64 16.17
CA SER A 130 9.05 5.02 16.64
C SER A 130 9.31 6.53 16.54
N GLN A 131 8.64 7.23 15.61
CA GLN A 131 8.73 8.67 15.42
C GLN A 131 7.78 9.47 16.34
N ILE A 132 6.65 8.89 16.75
CA ILE A 132 5.69 9.52 17.69
C ILE A 132 6.12 9.31 19.15
N SER A 133 6.74 8.17 19.44
CA SER A 133 7.25 7.80 20.76
C SER A 133 8.80 7.80 20.81
N PRO A 134 9.50 8.90 20.48
CA PRO A 134 10.95 8.96 20.62
C PRO A 134 11.38 8.90 22.11
N ASN A 135 10.43 9.07 23.04
CA ASN A 135 10.63 8.96 24.46
C ASN A 135 9.75 7.83 25.00
N GLY A 136 10.38 6.73 25.42
CA GLY A 136 9.72 5.70 26.20
C GLY A 136 9.24 6.25 27.53
N GLU A 137 8.03 6.80 27.57
CA GLU A 137 7.28 6.94 28.80
C GLU A 137 6.95 5.53 29.28
N THR A 138 7.86 5.00 30.09
CA THR A 138 7.57 3.93 31.04
C THR A 138 6.48 4.46 31.96
N ILE A 139 5.23 4.09 31.69
CA ILE A 139 4.15 4.30 32.64
C ILE A 139 4.22 3.15 33.66
N ALA A 140 4.41 3.55 34.91
CA ALA A 140 4.38 2.80 36.18
C ALA A 140 5.68 2.13 36.64
#